data_AF-A0A2T4I9H9-F1
#
_entry.id   AF-A0A2T4I9H9-F1
#
_cell.length_a   1.000
_cell.length_b   1.000
_cell.length_c   1.000
_cell.angle_alpha   90.00
_cell.angle_beta   90.00
_cell.angle_gamma   90.00
#
_symmetry.space_group_name_H-M   'P 1'
#
loop_
_entity.id
_entity.type
_entity.pdbx_description
1 polymer ?
#
loop_
_entity_poly.entity_id
_entity_poly.type
_entity_poly.pdbx_seq_one_letter_code
_entity_poly.pdbx_strand_id
1 'polypeptide(L)'
;MRKFNKLFLAFLPISSLSVFSVVSCTTNNKSSEIPQLPNSKKPDNKPSENKSELTDKINNEKSDPNKPNSEKQSEDEPNPSESEHKLDNNSHNSKPSKPNDNSDSNNNHNPDNKKDSHSKDDQSQNDKPQADELPKNNVDFSDIDSLQREISLNRFTNYMKMDPITAWTHLIADLNVFKNIIFKDYPLIINKYTMEFESPNDVQFENSKGIITNVKIKFTKDNLSKIKIFSFSGFKIKDKIVNKNNKQDYIKQKKVDEKIAGLYPSLLAYMLLYNEETGSNNKYDKDIKRNGNVVNFDDLRNTNKDLFDDNFVGFNVGTKELLLEYNKKYEKLYKDKIVEAKFDDINGTLGLKIQIENRDDNLSNESIITKEFNFTGFRKIDFDNKENPFDITLLQKDLKTILANTRIKNSLKKIGFDIDKDDDLEEFGVPSENNLWGSEIYKYLIFTLTDTKNHIYNAKQTLKIDPNSNKYEYKSILGLKSNMSLYPFNTMITKESIKNMLITIKNKQVTLEFDLHIPVYATSFSDLITHITNGKDLVIKIVQSTSI
;
A
#
# COMPACT_ATOMS: atom_id res chain seq x y z
N MET A 1 -36.11 -41.12 20.33
CA MET A 1 -35.37 -39.97 20.92
C MET A 1 -33.90 -40.08 20.59
N ARG A 2 -33.24 -39.00 20.14
CA ARG A 2 -31.79 -38.72 20.27
C ARG A 2 -31.62 -37.20 20.10
N LYS A 3 -30.62 -36.60 20.78
CA LYS A 3 -30.60 -35.15 21.09
C LYS A 3 -29.74 -34.37 20.09
N PHE A 4 -30.23 -33.20 19.65
CA PHE A 4 -29.41 -32.17 19.01
C PHE A 4 -28.70 -31.34 20.09
N ASN A 5 -27.36 -31.33 20.10
CA ASN A 5 -26.59 -30.31 20.83
C ASN A 5 -26.31 -29.14 19.88
N LYS A 6 -26.94 -27.99 20.11
CA LYS A 6 -26.57 -26.73 19.46
C LYS A 6 -25.43 -26.09 20.25
N LEU A 7 -24.23 -26.04 19.68
CA LEU A 7 -23.09 -25.32 20.27
C LEU A 7 -23.21 -23.83 19.91
N PHE A 8 -23.58 -23.00 20.89
CA PHE A 8 -23.50 -21.54 20.74
C PHE A 8 -22.05 -21.08 20.98
N LEU A 9 -21.38 -20.64 19.93
CA LEU A 9 -20.11 -19.93 20.02
C LEU A 9 -20.38 -18.42 20.21
N ALA A 10 -20.30 -17.96 21.44
CA ALA A 10 -20.37 -16.54 21.77
C ALA A 10 -19.00 -15.88 21.51
N PHE A 11 -18.93 -14.99 20.53
CA PHE A 11 -17.74 -14.18 20.28
C PHE A 11 -17.64 -13.06 21.33
N LEU A 12 -16.60 -13.09 22.16
CA LEU A 12 -16.23 -11.97 23.01
C LEU A 12 -15.45 -10.93 22.19
N PRO A 13 -15.76 -9.63 22.29
CA PRO A 13 -14.94 -8.58 21.67
C PRO A 13 -13.62 -8.45 22.43
N ILE A 14 -12.50 -8.74 21.77
CA ILE A 14 -11.17 -8.48 22.33
C ILE A 14 -10.85 -6.99 22.14
N SER A 15 -10.92 -6.23 23.22
CA SER A 15 -10.58 -4.80 23.26
C SER A 15 -9.08 -4.59 23.00
N SER A 16 -8.70 -4.27 21.77
CA SER A 16 -7.32 -4.01 21.39
C SER A 16 -6.85 -2.65 21.90
N LEU A 17 -6.05 -2.65 22.97
CA LEU A 17 -5.35 -1.47 23.48
C LEU A 17 -4.28 -1.00 22.47
N SER A 18 -4.51 0.16 21.85
CA SER A 18 -3.55 0.81 20.95
C SER A 18 -2.45 1.53 21.75
N VAL A 19 -1.33 0.85 22.00
CA VAL A 19 -0.14 1.45 22.61
C VAL A 19 0.66 2.21 21.53
N PHE A 20 0.84 3.52 21.72
CA PHE A 20 1.63 4.36 20.82
C PHE A 20 3.14 4.19 21.07
N SER A 21 3.80 3.39 20.24
CA SER A 21 5.27 3.32 20.20
C SER A 21 5.85 4.49 19.40
N VAL A 22 6.21 5.57 20.09
CA VAL A 22 6.83 6.75 19.46
C VAL A 22 8.32 6.48 19.19
N VAL A 23 8.70 6.26 17.94
CA VAL A 23 10.11 6.17 17.53
C VAL A 23 10.58 7.55 17.06
N SER A 24 11.50 8.14 17.81
CA SER A 24 12.13 9.42 17.46
C SER A 24 13.28 9.21 16.48
N CYS A 25 13.14 9.69 15.25
CA CYS A 25 14.24 9.75 14.28
C CYS A 25 14.88 11.13 14.31
N THR A 26 16.07 11.23 14.91
CA THR A 26 16.88 12.45 14.89
C THR A 26 17.45 12.71 13.50
N THR A 27 17.36 13.97 13.06
CA THR A 27 17.89 14.42 11.76
C THR A 27 19.42 14.46 11.76
N ASN A 28 20.04 14.06 10.66
CA ASN A 28 21.42 14.45 10.35
C ASN A 28 21.56 14.78 8.86
N ASN A 29 22.28 15.85 8.53
CA ASN A 29 22.28 16.46 7.20
C ASN A 29 23.45 15.99 6.33
N LYS A 30 23.23 15.82 5.01
CA LYS A 30 24.05 16.45 3.94
C LYS A 30 23.50 16.22 2.52
N SER A 31 23.97 17.08 1.61
CA SER A 31 23.80 17.10 0.13
C SER A 31 22.37 17.02 -0.40
N SER A 32 21.92 18.13 -0.98
CA SER A 32 20.64 18.29 -1.68
C SER A 32 20.78 18.16 -3.20
N GLU A 33 19.96 17.33 -3.83
CA GLU A 33 19.51 17.53 -5.21
C GLU A 33 17.98 17.51 -5.26
N ILE A 34 17.39 18.30 -6.16
CA ILE A 34 15.93 18.45 -6.31
C ILE A 34 15.54 17.85 -7.67
N PRO A 35 14.79 16.73 -7.71
CA PRO A 35 14.21 16.24 -8.95
C PRO A 35 13.21 17.27 -9.50
N GLN A 36 13.50 17.85 -10.66
CA GLN A 36 12.60 18.79 -11.33
C GLN A 36 11.41 18.05 -11.95
N LEU A 37 10.20 18.61 -11.84
CA LEU A 37 9.05 18.13 -12.60
C LEU A 37 9.27 18.35 -14.10
N PRO A 38 9.01 17.36 -14.98
CA PRO A 38 9.04 17.55 -16.42
C PRO A 38 7.89 18.49 -16.85
N ASN A 39 8.25 19.61 -17.47
CA ASN A 39 7.29 20.62 -17.95
C ASN A 39 6.49 20.10 -19.16
N SER A 40 5.17 20.01 -19.04
CA SER A 40 4.28 19.66 -20.15
C SER A 40 4.04 20.85 -21.08
N LYS A 41 4.87 20.99 -22.11
CA LYS A 41 4.59 21.90 -23.25
C LYS A 41 3.81 21.19 -24.35
N LYS A 42 2.72 21.84 -24.76
CA LYS A 42 1.82 21.46 -25.85
C LYS A 42 2.51 21.68 -27.21
N PRO A 43 2.45 20.73 -28.16
CA PRO A 43 2.94 20.95 -29.53
C PRO A 43 1.88 21.67 -30.37
N ASP A 44 2.33 22.62 -31.19
CA ASP A 44 1.51 23.25 -32.23
C ASP A 44 1.83 22.67 -33.62
N ASN A 45 0.81 22.56 -34.46
CA ASN A 45 0.91 22.30 -35.90
C ASN A 45 1.25 23.64 -36.62
N LYS A 46 1.82 23.71 -37.85
CA LYS A 46 1.87 22.78 -39.00
C LYS A 46 3.17 23.07 -39.86
N PRO A 47 3.34 22.80 -41.19
CA PRO A 47 4.59 22.16 -41.67
C PRO A 47 5.39 22.93 -42.76
N SER A 48 6.61 22.47 -43.08
CA SER A 48 7.32 22.80 -44.34
C SER A 48 8.40 21.77 -44.78
N GLU A 49 8.09 21.04 -45.85
CA GLU A 49 8.91 20.51 -46.96
C GLU A 49 10.46 20.26 -46.88
N ASN A 50 10.83 18.99 -47.11
CA ASN A 50 11.81 18.45 -48.09
C ASN A 50 13.17 19.13 -48.40
N LYS A 51 14.26 18.41 -48.07
CA LYS A 51 15.48 18.04 -48.87
C LYS A 51 16.52 17.39 -47.94
N SER A 52 17.56 16.65 -48.36
CA SER A 52 17.88 15.75 -49.49
C SER A 52 19.35 15.29 -49.29
N GLU A 53 19.75 14.09 -49.76
CA GLU A 53 21.16 13.59 -49.84
C GLU A 53 21.92 13.35 -48.49
N LEU A 54 22.52 12.17 -48.21
CA LEU A 54 23.77 11.55 -48.75
C LEU A 54 25.05 12.29 -48.26
N THR A 55 26.13 11.66 -47.76
CA THR A 55 26.66 10.26 -47.84
C THR A 55 27.44 9.83 -46.57
N ASP A 56 27.55 8.51 -46.39
CA ASP A 56 28.67 7.69 -45.85
C ASP A 56 29.80 8.31 -45.00
N LYS A 57 30.13 7.63 -43.90
CA LYS A 57 31.46 6.96 -43.80
C LYS A 57 31.52 5.77 -42.85
N ILE A 58 32.34 4.79 -43.24
CA ILE A 58 32.61 3.52 -42.55
C ILE A 58 33.83 3.68 -41.64
N ASN A 59 33.87 2.94 -40.52
CA ASN A 59 35.10 2.27 -40.10
C ASN A 59 34.77 0.99 -39.31
N ASN A 60 35.41 -0.11 -39.70
CA ASN A 60 35.45 -1.36 -38.94
C ASN A 60 36.78 -1.43 -38.20
N GLU A 61 36.84 -2.15 -37.08
CA GLU A 61 38.06 -2.89 -36.74
C GLU A 61 37.71 -4.25 -36.11
N LYS A 62 38.48 -5.28 -36.44
CA LYS A 62 38.23 -6.69 -36.11
C LYS A 62 39.55 -7.46 -36.01
N SER A 63 39.86 -7.98 -34.83
CA SER A 63 40.62 -9.24 -34.62
C SER A 63 40.55 -9.57 -33.12
N ASP A 64 39.98 -10.70 -32.69
CA ASP A 64 40.30 -12.13 -32.87
C ASP A 64 41.39 -12.66 -31.91
N PRO A 65 41.34 -13.97 -31.53
CA PRO A 65 41.79 -14.40 -30.20
C PRO A 65 42.96 -15.40 -30.22
N ASN A 66 43.50 -15.76 -29.04
CA ASN A 66 43.65 -17.17 -28.64
C ASN A 66 44.09 -17.42 -27.18
N LYS A 67 43.94 -18.69 -26.77
CA LYS A 67 44.27 -19.38 -25.48
C LYS A 67 45.76 -19.86 -25.50
N PRO A 68 46.33 -20.64 -24.53
CA PRO A 68 45.85 -21.09 -23.20
C PRO A 68 46.94 -21.11 -22.06
N ASN A 69 46.60 -21.81 -20.95
CA ASN A 69 47.49 -22.56 -20.02
C ASN A 69 48.31 -21.80 -18.94
N SER A 70 48.64 -22.40 -17.77
CA SER A 70 48.05 -23.55 -17.00
C SER A 70 48.78 -23.78 -15.65
N GLU A 71 48.19 -24.59 -14.76
CA GLU A 71 48.83 -25.28 -13.60
C GLU A 71 49.19 -24.42 -12.36
N LYS A 72 49.19 -24.91 -11.09
CA LYS A 72 48.87 -26.24 -10.51
C LYS A 72 48.49 -26.20 -9.00
N GLN A 73 47.65 -27.15 -8.56
CA GLN A 73 47.69 -28.03 -7.35
C GLN A 73 48.21 -27.54 -5.96
N SER A 74 47.78 -28.07 -4.79
CA SER A 74 46.64 -28.96 -4.39
C SER A 74 46.58 -29.22 -2.85
N GLU A 75 45.53 -29.92 -2.37
CA GLU A 75 45.38 -30.64 -1.07
C GLU A 75 45.19 -29.72 0.19
N ASP A 76 44.43 -30.04 1.26
CA ASP A 76 43.87 -31.33 1.77
C ASP A 76 42.47 -31.18 2.44
N GLU A 77 41.83 -32.31 2.80
CA GLU A 77 40.58 -32.47 3.58
C GLU A 77 40.87 -33.11 4.98
N PRO A 78 39.93 -33.43 5.92
CA PRO A 78 38.51 -33.09 6.09
C PRO A 78 38.05 -32.69 7.54
N ASN A 79 36.72 -32.44 7.68
CA ASN A 79 35.75 -32.59 8.81
C ASN A 79 36.09 -33.35 10.14
N PRO A 80 35.25 -33.36 11.23
CA PRO A 80 33.93 -32.72 11.48
C PRO A 80 33.68 -32.13 12.92
N SER A 81 32.41 -31.82 13.25
CA SER A 81 31.78 -31.71 14.61
C SER A 81 32.19 -30.54 15.53
N GLU A 82 31.52 -30.23 16.67
CA GLU A 82 30.11 -30.28 17.14
C GLU A 82 30.08 -29.79 18.61
N SER A 83 28.91 -29.41 19.17
CA SER A 83 28.66 -29.13 20.61
C SER A 83 29.45 -27.96 21.25
N GLU A 84 28.78 -26.87 21.66
CA GLU A 84 28.17 -26.59 22.99
C GLU A 84 29.15 -26.02 24.03
N HIS A 85 28.60 -25.21 24.96
CA HIS A 85 29.04 -24.98 26.35
C HIS A 85 30.54 -24.68 26.66
N LYS A 86 30.93 -23.74 27.53
CA LYS A 86 30.32 -22.73 28.43
C LYS A 86 31.48 -22.37 29.38
N LEU A 87 31.48 -21.17 29.97
CA LEU A 87 32.28 -20.85 31.17
C LEU A 87 33.82 -20.86 30.92
N ASP A 88 34.69 -20.33 31.81
CA ASP A 88 34.43 -19.93 33.20
C ASP A 88 35.33 -18.78 33.70
N ASN A 89 34.79 -17.98 34.64
CA ASN A 89 35.45 -17.23 35.74
C ASN A 89 36.68 -16.31 35.47
N ASN A 90 37.01 -15.32 36.31
CA ASN A 90 36.44 -14.74 37.55
C ASN A 90 36.61 -13.18 37.44
N SER A 91 36.40 -12.25 38.39
CA SER A 91 36.22 -12.18 39.86
C SER A 91 35.69 -10.75 40.19
N HIS A 92 35.16 -10.37 41.36
CA HIS A 92 34.85 -11.06 42.61
C HIS A 92 33.75 -10.31 43.42
N ASN A 93 33.11 -11.03 44.35
CA ASN A 93 32.63 -10.68 45.71
C ASN A 93 32.61 -9.23 46.27
N SER A 94 31.74 -8.88 47.25
CA SER A 94 30.60 -9.59 47.90
C SER A 94 29.70 -8.57 48.67
N LYS A 95 28.37 -8.67 48.82
CA LYS A 95 27.46 -9.72 49.39
C LYS A 95 27.58 -9.87 50.93
N PRO A 96 26.52 -10.23 51.71
CA PRO A 96 25.08 -10.44 51.43
C PRO A 96 24.21 -9.28 52.04
N SER A 97 22.98 -9.31 52.59
CA SER A 97 22.01 -10.34 53.06
C SER A 97 20.54 -9.83 53.12
N LYS A 98 19.57 -10.73 53.32
CA LYS A 98 18.19 -10.51 53.86
C LYS A 98 17.76 -11.77 54.65
N PRO A 99 16.86 -11.66 55.66
CA PRO A 99 15.60 -12.41 55.62
C PRO A 99 14.38 -11.64 56.20
N ASN A 100 13.24 -12.33 56.39
CA ASN A 100 11.94 -11.83 56.90
C ASN A 100 11.91 -11.73 58.46
N ASP A 101 10.89 -11.19 59.15
CA ASP A 101 9.57 -11.84 59.39
C ASP A 101 8.46 -10.88 59.93
N ASN A 102 7.31 -11.44 60.34
CA ASN A 102 6.00 -10.79 60.57
C ASN A 102 5.65 -10.42 62.03
N SER A 103 4.51 -9.70 62.16
CA SER A 103 3.49 -9.68 63.24
C SER A 103 3.53 -8.60 64.35
N ASP A 104 2.35 -7.98 64.51
CA ASP A 104 1.63 -7.60 65.76
C ASP A 104 2.23 -6.55 66.74
N SER A 105 1.45 -5.66 67.41
CA SER A 105 0.00 -5.38 67.40
C SER A 105 -0.34 -4.02 68.09
N ASN A 106 -1.53 -3.45 67.80
CA ASN A 106 -2.21 -2.32 68.48
C ASN A 106 -1.57 -0.90 68.37
N ASN A 107 -2.30 0.22 68.50
CA ASN A 107 -3.66 0.42 69.07
C ASN A 107 -4.50 1.54 68.39
N ASN A 108 -5.77 1.63 68.79
CA ASN A 108 -6.81 2.64 68.47
C ASN A 108 -6.51 4.06 69.05
N HIS A 109 -7.22 5.18 68.77
CA HIS A 109 -8.57 5.40 68.18
C HIS A 109 -8.77 6.83 67.59
N ASN A 110 -10.00 7.14 67.12
CA ASN A 110 -10.52 8.48 66.74
C ASN A 110 -10.71 9.43 67.95
N PRO A 111 -10.91 10.76 67.77
CA PRO A 111 -12.29 11.28 67.95
C PRO A 111 -12.71 12.51 67.10
N ASP A 112 -14.01 12.80 67.12
CA ASP A 112 -14.69 13.89 66.40
C ASP A 112 -14.95 15.18 67.23
N ASN A 113 -15.51 16.20 66.53
CA ASN A 113 -16.51 17.19 66.98
C ASN A 113 -16.13 18.47 67.78
N LYS A 114 -16.36 19.61 67.09
CA LYS A 114 -17.28 20.73 67.45
C LYS A 114 -17.19 21.48 68.82
N LYS A 115 -17.09 22.82 68.65
CA LYS A 115 -17.99 23.90 69.16
C LYS A 115 -17.64 24.72 70.43
N ASP A 116 -17.83 26.03 70.22
CA ASP A 116 -18.42 27.09 71.06
C ASP A 116 -17.69 27.77 72.24
N SER A 117 -17.74 29.12 72.15
CA SER A 117 -17.88 30.15 73.21
C SER A 117 -16.64 30.81 73.85
N HIS A 118 -16.66 32.16 73.82
CA HIS A 118 -16.42 33.16 74.90
C HIS A 118 -15.15 33.10 75.80
N SER A 119 -14.57 34.20 76.35
CA SER A 119 -14.88 35.64 76.32
C SER A 119 -13.81 36.48 77.09
N LYS A 120 -13.40 37.68 76.59
CA LYS A 120 -12.90 38.86 77.36
C LYS A 120 -11.58 38.72 78.16
N ASP A 121 -10.88 39.75 78.66
CA ASP A 121 -10.75 41.22 78.37
C ASP A 121 -9.39 41.72 78.96
N ASP A 122 -9.11 43.03 78.83
CA ASP A 122 -8.21 43.90 79.64
C ASP A 122 -6.68 44.10 79.36
N GLN A 123 -6.38 45.36 78.96
CA GLN A 123 -5.32 46.31 79.39
C GLN A 123 -3.81 45.96 79.21
N SER A 124 -2.95 46.75 78.51
CA SER A 124 -2.52 48.19 78.60
C SER A 124 -1.29 48.39 79.54
N GLN A 125 -0.30 49.29 79.32
CA GLN A 125 -0.10 50.42 78.39
C GLN A 125 1.39 50.40 77.85
N ASN A 126 2.27 51.41 77.67
CA ASN A 126 2.28 52.87 77.92
C ASN A 126 3.34 53.67 77.07
N ASP A 127 3.06 54.97 76.86
CA ASP A 127 3.95 56.11 76.49
C ASP A 127 4.84 56.17 75.20
N LYS A 128 5.31 57.39 74.89
CA LYS A 128 5.81 57.97 73.60
C LYS A 128 7.24 58.61 73.76
N PRO A 129 7.90 59.32 72.79
CA PRO A 129 7.52 59.76 71.42
C PRO A 129 8.63 59.65 70.31
N GLN A 130 8.45 60.37 69.20
CA GLN A 130 9.29 60.52 67.97
C GLN A 130 9.17 59.35 66.97
N ALA A 131 8.72 59.54 65.71
CA ALA A 131 9.24 60.34 64.58
C ALA A 131 10.46 59.65 63.90
N ASP A 132 10.49 59.42 62.58
CA ASP A 132 9.65 59.94 61.48
C ASP A 132 8.84 58.86 60.73
N GLU A 133 7.68 59.23 60.14
CA GLU A 133 7.12 58.44 59.04
C GLU A 133 7.90 58.73 57.75
N LEU A 134 8.63 57.73 57.23
CA LEU A 134 9.02 57.77 55.81
C LEU A 134 7.75 57.80 54.95
N PRO A 135 7.72 58.59 53.86
CA PRO A 135 6.57 58.61 52.98
C PRO A 135 6.34 57.21 52.39
N LYS A 136 5.11 56.70 52.54
CA LYS A 136 4.66 55.52 51.77
C LYS A 136 4.77 55.87 50.28
N ASN A 137 5.73 55.26 49.58
CA ASN A 137 5.89 55.38 48.14
C ASN A 137 4.66 54.81 47.43
N ASN A 138 3.63 55.65 47.28
CA ASN A 138 2.39 55.31 46.61
C ASN A 138 2.63 55.37 45.10
N VAL A 139 3.11 54.26 44.53
CA VAL A 139 3.47 54.16 43.11
C VAL A 139 2.28 54.50 42.25
N ASP A 140 2.40 55.55 41.42
CA ASP A 140 1.38 55.87 40.44
C ASP A 140 1.39 54.84 39.29
N PHE A 141 0.18 54.38 38.95
CA PHE A 141 -0.15 53.46 37.86
C PHE A 141 -1.29 54.01 36.97
N SER A 142 -1.44 55.34 36.91
CA SER A 142 -2.40 56.03 36.03
C SER A 142 -2.12 55.75 34.54
N ASP A 143 -0.84 55.59 34.18
CA ASP A 143 -0.39 55.19 32.86
C ASP A 143 -0.84 53.77 32.51
N ILE A 144 -0.73 52.81 33.46
CA ILE A 144 -1.31 51.46 33.31
C ILE A 144 -2.81 51.52 33.07
N ASP A 145 -3.56 52.42 33.72
CA ASP A 145 -5.00 52.58 33.49
C ASP A 145 -5.32 53.10 32.08
N SER A 146 -4.49 53.98 31.52
CA SER A 146 -4.71 54.55 30.18
C SER A 146 -4.46 53.58 29.01
N LEU A 147 -3.74 52.47 29.21
CA LEU A 147 -3.51 51.45 28.18
C LEU A 147 -4.81 50.91 27.56
N GLN A 148 -4.83 50.70 26.24
CA GLN A 148 -5.95 50.04 25.57
C GLN A 148 -6.07 48.58 26.03
N ARG A 149 -7.29 48.11 26.33
CA ARG A 149 -7.53 46.73 26.78
C ARG A 149 -7.55 45.71 25.64
N GLU A 150 -7.89 46.13 24.42
CA GLU A 150 -7.74 45.28 23.24
C GLU A 150 -6.40 45.55 22.56
N ILE A 151 -5.68 44.49 22.17
CA ILE A 151 -4.42 44.58 21.43
C ILE A 151 -4.49 43.67 20.21
N SER A 152 -4.48 44.29 19.02
CA SER A 152 -4.58 43.59 17.73
C SER A 152 -3.20 43.16 17.21
N LEU A 153 -2.96 41.86 17.13
CA LEU A 153 -1.76 41.23 16.58
C LEU A 153 -1.76 41.09 15.05
N ASN A 154 -2.75 41.67 14.34
CA ASN A 154 -2.87 41.66 12.87
C ASN A 154 -1.65 42.22 12.10
N ARG A 155 -0.68 42.85 12.77
CA ARG A 155 0.60 43.30 12.17
C ARG A 155 1.71 42.24 12.20
N PHE A 156 1.50 41.10 12.87
CA PHE A 156 2.50 40.06 13.09
C PHE A 156 2.12 38.78 12.33
N THR A 157 2.70 38.61 11.14
CA THR A 157 2.38 37.56 10.17
C THR A 157 2.54 36.11 10.66
N ASN A 158 3.26 35.89 11.76
CA ASN A 158 3.35 34.59 12.43
C ASN A 158 2.06 34.27 13.22
N TYR A 159 1.60 35.21 14.06
CA TYR A 159 0.40 35.02 14.89
C TYR A 159 -0.89 34.99 14.06
N MET A 160 -0.96 35.71 12.94
CA MET A 160 -2.08 35.62 11.99
C MET A 160 -2.31 34.21 11.42
N LYS A 161 -1.29 33.34 11.45
CA LYS A 161 -1.36 31.95 10.93
C LYS A 161 -1.68 30.93 12.03
N MET A 162 -1.49 31.28 13.29
CA MET A 162 -1.74 30.45 14.46
C MET A 162 -3.17 30.66 14.96
N ASP A 163 -3.82 29.61 15.47
CA ASP A 163 -5.07 29.79 16.20
C ASP A 163 -4.83 30.37 17.62
N PRO A 164 -5.86 30.92 18.30
CA PRO A 164 -5.70 31.53 19.62
C PRO A 164 -4.99 30.66 20.68
N ILE A 165 -5.19 29.34 20.65
CA ILE A 165 -4.57 28.42 21.62
C ILE A 165 -3.08 28.27 21.31
N THR A 166 -2.75 27.97 20.05
CA THR A 166 -1.36 27.82 19.56
C THR A 166 -0.57 29.11 19.78
N ALA A 167 -1.17 30.26 19.48
CA ALA A 167 -0.56 31.56 19.67
C ALA A 167 -0.33 31.88 21.16
N TRP A 168 -1.26 31.52 22.04
CA TRP A 168 -1.09 31.71 23.48
C TRP A 168 0.08 30.90 24.04
N THR A 169 0.18 29.62 23.69
CA THR A 169 1.32 28.77 24.09
C THR A 169 2.66 29.38 23.67
N HIS A 170 2.73 30.01 22.49
CA HIS A 170 3.93 30.71 22.03
C HIS A 170 4.18 32.03 22.78
N LEU A 171 3.13 32.79 23.12
CA LEU A 171 3.24 34.06 23.86
C LEU A 171 3.65 33.87 25.33
N ILE A 172 3.29 32.76 25.97
CA ILE A 172 3.71 32.46 27.36
C ILE A 172 5.09 31.78 27.45
N ALA A 173 5.62 31.25 26.35
CA ALA A 173 6.92 30.58 26.32
C ALA A 173 8.12 31.55 26.36
N ASP A 174 7.96 32.77 25.83
CA ASP A 174 8.99 33.82 25.92
C ASP A 174 8.35 35.17 26.31
N LEU A 175 8.55 35.53 27.58
CA LEU A 175 8.02 36.74 28.20
C LEU A 175 8.68 38.03 27.66
N ASN A 176 9.87 37.95 27.05
CA ASN A 176 10.55 39.10 26.45
C ASN A 176 10.05 39.36 25.03
N VAL A 177 9.84 38.28 24.24
CA VAL A 177 9.11 38.35 22.97
C VAL A 177 7.71 38.91 23.19
N PHE A 178 7.00 38.45 24.23
CA PHE A 178 5.71 39.01 24.63
C PHE A 178 5.76 40.52 24.86
N LYS A 179 6.62 41.01 25.78
CA LYS A 179 6.75 42.45 26.10
C LYS A 179 7.03 43.29 24.86
N ASN A 180 8.00 42.86 24.04
CA ASN A 180 8.46 43.59 22.86
C ASN A 180 7.48 43.57 21.67
N ILE A 181 6.52 42.65 21.65
CA ILE A 181 5.48 42.56 20.62
C ILE A 181 4.20 43.27 21.04
N ILE A 182 3.78 43.10 22.30
CA ILE A 182 2.50 43.60 22.82
C ILE A 182 2.59 45.06 23.28
N PHE A 183 3.71 45.47 23.87
CA PHE A 183 3.92 46.84 24.38
C PHE A 183 4.94 47.64 23.55
N LYS A 184 5.19 47.23 22.30
CA LYS A 184 6.14 47.88 21.38
C LYS A 184 5.96 49.40 21.29
N ASP A 185 4.71 49.84 21.19
CA ASP A 185 4.34 51.25 21.03
C ASP A 185 4.26 51.99 22.41
N TYR A 186 4.60 51.30 23.50
CA TYR A 186 4.62 51.79 24.89
C TYR A 186 5.98 51.58 25.60
N PRO A 187 7.11 52.02 25.03
CA PRO A 187 8.46 51.74 25.57
C PRO A 187 8.68 52.28 26.99
N LEU A 188 7.99 53.36 27.37
CA LEU A 188 8.01 53.90 28.73
C LEU A 188 7.43 52.92 29.77
N ILE A 189 6.43 52.12 29.39
CA ILE A 189 5.83 51.09 30.26
C ILE A 189 6.77 49.88 30.39
N ILE A 190 7.39 49.46 29.28
CA ILE A 190 8.41 48.38 29.27
C ILE A 190 9.56 48.71 30.24
N ASN A 191 10.03 49.96 30.25
CA ASN A 191 11.15 50.37 31.07
C ASN A 191 10.77 50.74 32.53
N LYS A 192 9.49 51.01 32.82
CA LYS A 192 9.00 51.43 34.15
C LYS A 192 8.53 50.27 35.04
N TYR A 193 8.13 49.13 34.47
CA TYR A 193 7.47 48.03 35.19
C TYR A 193 8.00 46.64 34.86
N THR A 194 8.22 45.84 35.91
CA THR A 194 8.33 44.39 35.77
C THR A 194 6.95 43.82 35.44
N MET A 195 6.79 43.33 34.22
CA MET A 195 5.55 42.67 33.77
C MET A 195 5.64 41.15 33.85
N GLU A 196 4.56 40.51 34.32
CA GLU A 196 4.35 39.05 34.38
C GLU A 196 2.87 38.67 34.12
N PHE A 197 2.60 37.39 33.84
CA PHE A 197 1.24 36.86 33.72
C PHE A 197 0.76 36.33 35.07
N GLU A 198 -0.31 36.90 35.62
CA GLU A 198 -0.81 36.53 36.96
C GLU A 198 -1.55 35.17 36.96
N SER A 199 -2.18 34.80 35.85
CA SER A 199 -2.94 33.53 35.76
C SER A 199 -2.96 33.03 34.30
N PRO A 200 -1.85 32.51 33.76
CA PRO A 200 -1.75 32.19 32.33
C PRO A 200 -2.66 31.05 31.85
N ASN A 201 -3.26 30.31 32.78
CA ASN A 201 -4.21 29.22 32.50
C ASN A 201 -5.69 29.68 32.50
N ASP A 202 -5.98 30.91 32.97
CA ASP A 202 -7.36 31.42 33.14
C ASP A 202 -7.93 32.09 31.87
N VAL A 203 -7.16 32.13 30.79
CA VAL A 203 -7.55 32.80 29.54
C VAL A 203 -8.67 32.06 28.81
N GLN A 204 -9.50 32.81 28.08
CA GLN A 204 -10.64 32.28 27.34
C GLN A 204 -10.40 32.41 25.82
N PHE A 205 -10.75 31.36 25.06
CA PHE A 205 -10.39 31.24 23.64
C PHE A 205 -11.61 31.32 22.71
N GLU A 206 -11.85 32.49 22.12
CA GLU A 206 -12.86 32.67 21.08
C GLU A 206 -12.31 32.28 19.70
N ASN A 207 -12.09 30.99 19.50
CA ASN A 207 -11.53 30.40 18.27
C ASN A 207 -12.28 30.81 16.99
N SER A 208 -13.59 31.04 17.05
CA SER A 208 -14.44 31.48 15.93
C SER A 208 -14.37 32.99 15.64
N LYS A 209 -13.64 33.77 16.45
CA LYS A 209 -13.33 35.19 16.19
C LYS A 209 -11.84 35.46 16.05
N GLY A 210 -10.97 34.49 16.36
CA GLY A 210 -9.52 34.70 16.40
C GLY A 210 -9.09 35.59 17.57
N ILE A 211 -9.71 35.42 18.74
CA ILE A 211 -9.49 36.26 19.94
C ILE A 211 -9.14 35.39 21.17
N ILE A 212 -8.22 35.89 22.02
CA ILE A 212 -8.01 35.45 23.40
C ILE A 212 -8.54 36.55 24.33
N THR A 213 -9.34 36.21 25.35
CA THR A 213 -9.84 37.17 26.36
C THR A 213 -9.42 36.74 27.77
N ASN A 214 -9.67 37.61 28.76
CA ASN A 214 -9.26 37.42 30.17
C ASN A 214 -7.73 37.32 30.39
N VAL A 215 -6.92 37.99 29.55
CA VAL A 215 -5.46 38.00 29.70
C VAL A 215 -5.06 38.92 30.85
N LYS A 216 -4.75 38.35 32.02
CA LYS A 216 -4.32 39.08 33.23
C LYS A 216 -2.81 39.36 33.17
N ILE A 217 -2.42 40.62 33.02
CA ILE A 217 -1.03 41.07 33.11
C ILE A 217 -0.86 41.86 34.40
N LYS A 218 0.18 41.54 35.16
CA LYS A 218 0.57 42.24 36.38
C LYS A 218 1.78 43.11 36.12
N PHE A 219 1.71 44.35 36.58
CA PHE A 219 2.73 45.38 36.45
C PHE A 219 3.25 45.70 37.85
N THR A 220 4.53 45.44 38.09
CA THR A 220 5.17 45.57 39.40
C THR A 220 6.25 46.65 39.36
N LYS A 221 6.21 47.57 40.32
CA LYS A 221 7.24 48.60 40.56
C LYS A 221 7.31 48.91 42.06
N ASP A 222 8.52 49.10 42.57
CA ASP A 222 8.82 49.44 43.98
C ASP A 222 8.06 48.53 44.99
N ASN A 223 7.99 47.24 44.68
CA ASN A 223 7.25 46.18 45.38
C ASN A 223 5.72 46.33 45.45
N LEU A 224 5.13 47.36 44.83
CA LEU A 224 3.69 47.45 44.59
C LEU A 224 3.33 46.84 43.23
N SER A 225 2.13 46.26 43.12
CA SER A 225 1.66 45.55 41.92
C SER A 225 0.27 46.01 41.51
N LYS A 226 0.01 46.09 40.20
CA LYS A 226 -1.32 46.32 39.64
C LYS A 226 -1.61 45.34 38.51
N ILE A 227 -2.77 44.69 38.55
CA ILE A 227 -3.23 43.75 37.51
C ILE A 227 -4.18 44.48 36.57
N LYS A 228 -4.01 44.28 35.26
CA LYS A 228 -4.93 44.74 34.23
C LYS A 228 -5.28 43.61 33.26
N ILE A 229 -6.55 43.57 32.86
CA ILE A 229 -7.11 42.53 31.99
C ILE A 229 -7.18 43.04 30.56
N PHE A 230 -6.67 42.22 29.63
CA PHE A 230 -6.60 42.48 28.20
C PHE A 230 -7.34 41.41 27.38
N SER A 231 -7.57 41.73 26.12
CA SER A 231 -8.02 40.80 25.08
C SER A 231 -7.12 40.98 23.85
N PHE A 232 -6.68 39.88 23.24
CA PHE A 232 -5.80 39.89 22.07
C PHE A 232 -6.56 39.39 20.85
N SER A 233 -6.52 40.13 19.74
CA SER A 233 -7.25 39.83 18.50
C SER A 233 -6.33 39.73 17.28
N GLY A 234 -6.79 39.11 16.20
CA GLY A 234 -6.02 38.95 14.96
C GLY A 234 -5.28 37.62 14.80
N PHE A 235 -5.71 36.59 15.52
CA PHE A 235 -5.28 35.20 15.29
C PHE A 235 -6.09 34.54 14.17
N LYS A 236 -5.63 33.39 13.66
CA LYS A 236 -6.34 32.60 12.65
C LYS A 236 -7.71 32.17 13.18
N ILE A 237 -8.77 32.65 12.53
CA ILE A 237 -10.14 32.22 12.78
C ILE A 237 -10.29 30.73 12.40
N LYS A 238 -10.87 29.94 13.30
CA LYS A 238 -11.40 28.61 12.98
C LYS A 238 -12.86 28.76 12.58
N ASP A 239 -13.10 28.86 11.28
CA ASP A 239 -14.45 28.86 10.72
C ASP A 239 -15.22 27.62 11.15
N LYS A 240 -16.52 27.78 11.42
CA LYS A 240 -17.45 26.64 11.46
C LYS A 240 -17.66 26.15 10.03
N ILE A 241 -16.74 25.31 9.53
CA ILE A 241 -16.87 24.67 8.22
C ILE A 241 -18.11 23.77 8.26
N VAL A 242 -19.21 24.24 7.67
CA VAL A 242 -20.38 23.40 7.36
C VAL A 242 -19.97 22.47 6.22
N ASN A 243 -19.34 21.36 6.61
CA ASN A 243 -18.64 20.45 5.71
C ASN A 243 -19.62 19.61 4.88
N LYS A 244 -20.22 20.24 3.86
CA LYS A 244 -21.04 19.57 2.84
C LYS A 244 -20.20 18.46 2.21
N ASN A 245 -20.56 17.21 2.46
CA ASN A 245 -19.86 16.06 1.88
C ASN A 245 -20.09 16.06 0.36
N ASN A 246 -18.99 16.05 -0.42
CA ASN A 246 -19.01 15.97 -1.88
C ASN A 246 -18.28 14.72 -2.41
N LYS A 247 -18.02 13.70 -1.56
CA LYS A 247 -17.35 12.45 -2.00
C LYS A 247 -18.07 11.77 -3.17
N GLN A 248 -19.39 11.87 -3.24
CA GLN A 248 -20.18 11.35 -4.36
C GLN A 248 -19.80 12.01 -5.71
N ASP A 249 -19.40 13.28 -5.70
CA ASP A 249 -18.97 14.05 -6.88
C ASP A 249 -17.45 14.03 -7.13
N TYR A 250 -16.67 13.31 -6.29
CA TYR A 250 -15.22 13.24 -6.43
C TYR A 250 -14.78 12.35 -7.59
N ILE A 251 -15.38 11.16 -7.72
CA ILE A 251 -15.02 10.16 -8.74
C ILE A 251 -16.24 9.83 -9.60
N LYS A 252 -16.06 9.91 -10.92
CA LYS A 252 -17.02 9.50 -11.96
C LYS A 252 -16.43 8.40 -12.83
N GLN A 253 -17.31 7.65 -13.49
CA GLN A 253 -16.94 6.60 -14.44
C GLN A 253 -16.60 7.19 -15.80
N LYS A 254 -15.48 6.76 -16.43
CA LYS A 254 -15.20 6.99 -17.85
C LYS A 254 -15.76 5.86 -18.72
N LYS A 255 -15.85 6.11 -20.03
CA LYS A 255 -15.79 5.03 -21.04
C LYS A 255 -14.41 4.37 -20.95
N VAL A 256 -14.33 3.06 -21.15
CA VAL A 256 -13.05 2.33 -21.22
C VAL A 256 -12.17 2.94 -22.33
N ASP A 257 -10.92 3.24 -22.01
CA ASP A 257 -9.91 3.73 -22.95
C ASP A 257 -9.42 2.57 -23.85
N GLU A 258 -9.26 2.85 -25.15
CA GLU A 258 -8.86 1.86 -26.15
C GLU A 258 -7.50 1.20 -25.84
N LYS A 259 -6.61 1.91 -25.13
CA LYS A 259 -5.30 1.42 -24.65
C LYS A 259 -5.38 0.30 -23.61
N ILE A 260 -6.56 0.06 -23.03
CA ILE A 260 -6.82 -1.04 -22.09
C ILE A 260 -8.04 -1.89 -22.47
N ALA A 261 -8.85 -1.48 -23.44
CA ALA A 261 -10.00 -2.25 -23.92
C ALA A 261 -9.62 -3.63 -24.49
N GLY A 262 -8.41 -3.78 -25.05
CA GLY A 262 -7.92 -5.08 -25.54
C GLY A 262 -7.44 -6.06 -24.45
N LEU A 263 -7.39 -5.65 -23.18
CA LEU A 263 -7.09 -6.53 -22.04
C LEU A 263 -8.30 -7.39 -21.66
N TYR A 264 -8.04 -8.55 -21.07
CA TYR A 264 -9.05 -9.30 -20.30
C TYR A 264 -9.31 -8.64 -18.93
N PRO A 265 -10.59 -8.55 -18.49
CA PRO A 265 -10.98 -8.00 -17.20
C PRO A 265 -10.23 -8.55 -15.99
N SER A 266 -9.95 -9.86 -15.92
CA SER A 266 -9.27 -10.44 -14.74
C SER A 266 -7.87 -9.88 -14.51
N LEU A 267 -7.07 -9.75 -15.58
CA LEU A 267 -5.69 -9.26 -15.53
C LEU A 267 -5.69 -7.81 -15.04
N LEU A 268 -6.60 -6.99 -15.59
CA LEU A 268 -6.78 -5.61 -15.15
C LEU A 268 -7.27 -5.51 -13.70
N ALA A 269 -8.21 -6.37 -13.27
CA ALA A 269 -8.72 -6.41 -11.90
C ALA A 269 -7.62 -6.73 -10.88
N TYR A 270 -6.84 -7.80 -11.13
CA TYR A 270 -5.71 -8.20 -10.29
C TYR A 270 -4.61 -7.13 -10.25
N MET A 271 -4.22 -6.56 -11.39
CA MET A 271 -3.14 -5.55 -11.43
C MET A 271 -3.55 -4.20 -10.81
N LEU A 272 -4.83 -3.80 -10.91
CA LEU A 272 -5.35 -2.63 -10.21
C LEU A 272 -5.33 -2.82 -8.69
N LEU A 273 -5.84 -3.96 -8.20
CA LEU A 273 -5.81 -4.31 -6.79
C LEU A 273 -4.38 -4.45 -6.25
N TYR A 274 -3.45 -4.99 -7.05
CA TYR A 274 -2.03 -5.10 -6.71
C TYR A 274 -1.34 -3.75 -6.52
N ASN A 275 -1.62 -2.79 -7.41
CA ASN A 275 -1.01 -1.45 -7.37
C ASN A 275 -1.52 -0.56 -6.22
N GLU A 276 -2.64 -0.90 -5.58
CA GLU A 276 -3.16 -0.23 -4.38
C GLU A 276 -2.54 -0.76 -3.07
N GLU A 277 -1.66 -1.77 -3.13
CA GLU A 277 -0.91 -2.32 -1.99
C GLU A 277 0.57 -1.88 -2.04
N THR A 278 0.81 -0.64 -1.63
CA THR A 278 2.10 0.07 -1.76
C THR A 278 3.14 -0.27 -0.67
N GLY A 279 2.94 -1.36 0.09
CA GLY A 279 3.79 -1.74 1.23
C GLY A 279 4.64 -3.00 0.98
N SER A 280 5.71 -3.16 1.78
CA SER A 280 6.60 -4.34 1.74
C SER A 280 5.96 -5.65 2.21
N ASN A 281 4.76 -5.60 2.78
CA ASN A 281 3.92 -6.75 3.15
C ASN A 281 2.68 -6.82 2.25
N ASN A 282 2.86 -6.63 0.94
CA ASN A 282 1.79 -6.71 -0.05
C ASN A 282 1.12 -8.09 0.02
N LYS A 283 -0.19 -8.10 0.26
CA LYS A 283 -0.95 -9.34 0.49
C LYS A 283 -0.95 -10.27 -0.72
N TYR A 284 -0.93 -9.76 -1.95
CA TYR A 284 -0.89 -10.60 -3.15
C TYR A 284 0.46 -11.30 -3.30
N ASP A 285 1.56 -10.60 -3.02
CA ASP A 285 2.91 -11.16 -3.01
C ASP A 285 3.05 -12.30 -1.98
N LYS A 286 2.44 -12.11 -0.79
CA LYS A 286 2.44 -13.09 0.30
C LYS A 286 1.51 -14.28 0.02
N ASP A 287 0.27 -14.01 -0.38
CA ASP A 287 -0.83 -14.97 -0.34
C ASP A 287 -1.01 -15.73 -1.66
N ILE A 288 -0.89 -15.09 -2.84
CA ILE A 288 -1.21 -15.73 -4.14
C ILE A 288 -0.12 -15.69 -5.22
N LYS A 289 0.93 -14.86 -5.12
CA LYS A 289 2.02 -14.83 -6.10
C LYS A 289 2.82 -16.15 -6.13
N ARG A 290 3.24 -16.58 -7.32
CA ARG A 290 4.23 -17.65 -7.52
C ARG A 290 5.58 -17.05 -7.92
N ASN A 291 6.64 -17.58 -7.32
CA ASN A 291 8.02 -17.22 -7.63
C ASN A 291 8.64 -18.26 -8.59
N GLY A 292 9.65 -17.86 -9.36
CA GLY A 292 10.37 -18.71 -10.32
C GLY A 292 10.27 -18.18 -11.75
N ASN A 293 10.53 -19.04 -12.74
CA ASN A 293 10.48 -18.69 -14.16
C ASN A 293 9.02 -18.68 -14.69
N VAL A 294 8.25 -17.69 -14.24
CA VAL A 294 6.81 -17.52 -14.50
C VAL A 294 6.51 -16.08 -14.93
N VAL A 295 5.28 -15.79 -15.33
CA VAL A 295 4.77 -14.42 -15.56
C VAL A 295 3.84 -14.03 -14.40
N ASN A 296 4.33 -13.25 -13.45
CA ASN A 296 3.61 -12.83 -12.25
C ASN A 296 3.45 -11.28 -12.15
N PHE A 297 2.98 -10.79 -11.00
CA PHE A 297 2.76 -9.36 -10.74
C PHE A 297 4.00 -8.46 -10.98
N ASP A 298 5.22 -8.97 -10.74
CA ASP A 298 6.45 -8.21 -10.96
C ASP A 298 6.75 -8.09 -12.47
N ASP A 299 6.56 -9.16 -13.24
CA ASP A 299 6.73 -9.17 -14.70
C ASP A 299 5.72 -8.26 -15.40
N LEU A 300 4.51 -8.14 -14.84
CA LEU A 300 3.40 -7.39 -15.43
C LEU A 300 3.41 -5.91 -15.04
N ARG A 301 4.31 -5.48 -14.14
CA ARG A 301 4.44 -4.07 -13.77
C ARG A 301 5.03 -3.23 -14.90
N ASN A 302 4.52 -2.00 -15.01
CA ASN A 302 4.85 -1.05 -16.08
C ASN A 302 4.53 -1.67 -17.47
N THR A 303 5.27 -1.28 -18.51
CA THR A 303 4.95 -1.59 -19.91
C THR A 303 5.42 -2.96 -20.41
N ASN A 304 6.30 -3.66 -19.66
CA ASN A 304 7.08 -4.83 -20.07
C ASN A 304 6.91 -5.31 -21.54
N LYS A 305 7.81 -4.85 -22.41
CA LYS A 305 7.80 -5.13 -23.87
C LYS A 305 8.00 -6.61 -24.23
N ASP A 306 8.47 -7.46 -23.33
CA ASP A 306 8.56 -8.91 -23.56
C ASP A 306 7.18 -9.57 -23.53
N LEU A 307 6.19 -8.92 -22.91
CA LEU A 307 4.81 -9.41 -22.76
C LEU A 307 3.81 -8.58 -23.56
N PHE A 308 3.96 -7.26 -23.58
CA PHE A 308 3.02 -6.34 -24.21
C PHE A 308 3.60 -5.65 -25.45
N ASP A 309 2.70 -5.23 -26.33
CA ASP A 309 3.01 -4.42 -27.51
C ASP A 309 3.37 -2.97 -27.12
N ASP A 310 4.08 -2.25 -27.99
CA ASP A 310 4.48 -0.85 -27.78
C ASP A 310 3.30 0.12 -27.60
N ASN A 311 2.10 -0.28 -28.04
CA ASN A 311 0.86 0.49 -27.84
C ASN A 311 0.32 0.42 -26.39
N PHE A 312 0.77 -0.53 -25.57
CA PHE A 312 0.26 -0.70 -24.20
C PHE A 312 0.89 0.32 -23.22
N VAL A 313 0.05 1.01 -22.45
CA VAL A 313 0.51 2.04 -21.48
C VAL A 313 1.08 1.49 -20.17
N GLY A 314 1.03 0.17 -19.95
CA GLY A 314 1.59 -0.48 -18.78
C GLY A 314 0.71 -0.44 -17.52
N PHE A 315 0.93 -1.38 -16.61
CA PHE A 315 0.27 -1.42 -15.30
C PHE A 315 1.06 -0.59 -14.27
N ASN A 316 0.52 0.56 -13.90
CA ASN A 316 1.12 1.50 -12.95
C ASN A 316 0.04 2.13 -12.05
N VAL A 317 0.43 3.03 -11.14
CA VAL A 317 -0.51 3.70 -10.21
C VAL A 317 -1.58 4.56 -10.91
N GLY A 318 -1.28 5.08 -12.11
CA GLY A 318 -2.19 5.84 -12.95
C GLY A 318 -3.15 5.00 -13.79
N THR A 319 -3.04 3.65 -13.81
CA THR A 319 -3.94 2.80 -14.61
C THR A 319 -5.41 2.98 -14.20
N LYS A 320 -5.72 3.33 -12.93
CA LYS A 320 -7.08 3.65 -12.51
C LYS A 320 -7.64 4.95 -13.11
N GLU A 321 -6.78 5.90 -13.48
CA GLU A 321 -7.19 7.14 -14.16
C GLU A 321 -7.69 6.90 -15.60
N LEU A 322 -7.38 5.76 -16.21
CA LEU A 322 -7.93 5.38 -17.52
C LEU A 322 -9.41 4.97 -17.43
N LEU A 323 -9.88 4.62 -16.24
CA LEU A 323 -11.25 4.20 -15.93
C LEU A 323 -12.05 5.27 -15.18
N LEU A 324 -11.38 6.19 -14.49
CA LEU A 324 -11.99 7.11 -13.55
C LEU A 324 -11.72 8.57 -13.92
N GLU A 325 -12.73 9.42 -13.79
CA GLU A 325 -12.60 10.88 -13.86
C GLU A 325 -12.61 11.45 -12.44
N TYR A 326 -11.53 12.14 -12.08
CA TYR A 326 -11.36 12.78 -10.78
C TYR A 326 -11.69 14.27 -10.84
N ASN A 327 -12.52 14.72 -9.90
CA ASN A 327 -12.92 16.11 -9.78
C ASN A 327 -11.85 16.91 -9.02
N LYS A 328 -11.04 17.66 -9.77
CA LYS A 328 -9.89 18.46 -9.27
C LYS A 328 -10.21 19.41 -8.10
N LYS A 329 -11.47 19.83 -7.95
CA LYS A 329 -11.94 20.63 -6.81
C LYS A 329 -11.83 19.86 -5.48
N TYR A 330 -11.88 18.54 -5.51
CA TYR A 330 -12.03 17.67 -4.33
C TYR A 330 -10.80 16.76 -4.06
N GLU A 331 -9.81 16.71 -4.96
CA GLU A 331 -8.54 15.98 -4.77
C GLU A 331 -7.79 16.36 -3.48
N LYS A 332 -7.90 17.63 -3.06
CA LYS A 332 -7.30 18.13 -1.80
C LYS A 332 -8.10 17.77 -0.55
N LEU A 333 -9.34 17.30 -0.69
CA LEU A 333 -10.26 17.00 0.41
C LEU A 333 -10.36 15.49 0.68
N TYR A 334 -10.18 14.67 -0.35
CA TYR A 334 -10.38 13.23 -0.31
C TYR A 334 -9.19 12.45 -0.87
N LYS A 335 -9.13 11.18 -0.47
CA LYS A 335 -8.24 10.14 -1.02
C LYS A 335 -9.07 8.88 -1.28
N ASP A 336 -8.62 8.05 -2.20
CA ASP A 336 -9.34 6.87 -2.65
C ASP A 336 -8.45 5.64 -2.85
N LYS A 337 -9.04 4.46 -2.61
CA LYS A 337 -8.43 3.15 -2.84
C LYS A 337 -9.46 2.18 -3.41
N ILE A 338 -9.10 1.44 -4.46
CA ILE A 338 -9.85 0.25 -4.89
C ILE A 338 -9.67 -0.82 -3.79
N VAL A 339 -10.77 -1.22 -3.16
CA VAL A 339 -10.77 -2.19 -2.04
C VAL A 339 -11.18 -3.59 -2.48
N GLU A 340 -12.07 -3.68 -3.46
CA GLU A 340 -12.52 -4.92 -4.08
C GLU A 340 -12.68 -4.72 -5.58
N ALA A 341 -12.49 -5.78 -6.35
CA ALA A 341 -12.81 -5.83 -7.77
C ALA A 341 -13.70 -7.04 -8.06
N LYS A 342 -14.36 -7.01 -9.22
CA LYS A 342 -14.99 -8.17 -9.85
C LYS A 342 -14.65 -8.16 -11.32
N PHE A 343 -14.59 -9.33 -11.93
CA PHE A 343 -14.32 -9.48 -13.35
C PHE A 343 -15.19 -10.56 -13.96
N ASP A 344 -15.43 -10.46 -15.26
CA ASP A 344 -16.14 -11.45 -16.07
C ASP A 344 -15.47 -11.50 -17.44
N ASP A 345 -14.60 -12.49 -17.63
CA ASP A 345 -13.88 -12.72 -18.89
C ASP A 345 -14.77 -13.40 -19.95
N ILE A 346 -15.97 -13.89 -19.58
CA ILE A 346 -16.97 -14.47 -20.49
C ILE A 346 -17.71 -13.33 -21.24
N ASN A 347 -18.01 -12.24 -20.54
CA ASN A 347 -18.77 -11.10 -21.07
C ASN A 347 -17.93 -9.84 -21.32
N GLY A 348 -16.66 -9.79 -20.88
CA GLY A 348 -15.78 -8.63 -21.11
C GLY A 348 -16.13 -7.44 -20.20
N THR A 349 -16.40 -7.72 -18.92
CA THR A 349 -16.81 -6.69 -17.93
C THR A 349 -15.93 -6.69 -16.68
N LEU A 350 -15.69 -5.48 -16.16
CA LEU A 350 -14.91 -5.21 -14.95
C LEU A 350 -15.78 -4.40 -13.99
N GLY A 351 -15.75 -4.70 -12.70
CA GLY A 351 -16.30 -3.82 -11.67
C GLY A 351 -15.23 -3.44 -10.65
N LEU A 352 -15.23 -2.17 -10.23
CA LEU A 352 -14.33 -1.66 -9.19
C LEU A 352 -15.16 -1.10 -8.02
N LYS A 353 -14.85 -1.53 -6.80
CA LYS A 353 -15.41 -0.98 -5.56
C LYS A 353 -14.34 -0.11 -4.92
N ILE A 354 -14.64 1.18 -4.82
CA ILE A 354 -13.68 2.22 -4.43
C ILE A 354 -14.13 2.84 -3.12
N GLN A 355 -13.28 2.72 -2.10
CA GLN A 355 -13.40 3.45 -0.85
C GLN A 355 -12.92 4.89 -1.09
N ILE A 356 -13.69 5.87 -0.65
CA ILE A 356 -13.34 7.30 -0.70
C ILE A 356 -13.41 7.82 0.73
N GLU A 357 -12.32 8.39 1.23
CA GLU A 357 -12.22 8.89 2.60
C GLU A 357 -11.64 10.31 2.67
N ASN A 358 -11.79 10.97 3.82
CA ASN A 358 -11.17 12.28 4.07
C ASN A 358 -9.64 12.20 4.03
N ARG A 359 -8.99 13.26 3.52
CA ARG A 359 -7.61 13.57 3.92
C ARG A 359 -7.60 14.20 5.32
N ASP A 360 -6.46 14.16 5.99
CA ASP A 360 -6.36 14.44 7.43
C ASP A 360 -6.77 15.88 7.81
N ASP A 361 -6.56 16.85 6.89
CA ASP A 361 -7.03 18.24 7.04
C ASP A 361 -8.56 18.43 6.91
N ASN A 362 -9.31 17.40 6.48
CA ASN A 362 -10.72 17.51 6.14
C ASN A 362 -11.65 16.97 7.24
N LEU A 363 -12.12 17.89 8.10
CA LEU A 363 -13.01 17.65 9.23
C LEU A 363 -14.48 17.33 8.81
N SER A 364 -14.71 16.46 7.82
CA SER A 364 -16.06 16.13 7.35
C SER A 364 -16.64 14.92 8.11
N ASN A 365 -17.79 15.09 8.75
CA ASN A 365 -18.39 14.14 9.71
C ASN A 365 -18.56 12.72 9.18
N GLU A 366 -18.87 12.56 7.89
CA GLU A 366 -18.91 11.26 7.21
C GLU A 366 -17.51 10.94 6.70
N SER A 367 -16.74 10.16 7.46
CA SER A 367 -15.32 9.93 7.20
C SER A 367 -15.04 9.20 5.89
N ILE A 368 -15.86 8.19 5.57
CA ILE A 368 -15.66 7.21 4.49
C ILE A 368 -16.99 6.97 3.75
N ILE A 369 -16.96 6.86 2.42
CA ILE A 369 -18.01 6.21 1.62
C ILE A 369 -17.40 5.14 0.71
N THR A 370 -18.24 4.30 0.13
CA THR A 370 -17.87 3.34 -0.92
C THR A 370 -18.71 3.58 -2.17
N LYS A 371 -18.09 3.54 -3.36
CA LYS A 371 -18.77 3.60 -4.65
C LYS A 371 -18.42 2.37 -5.50
N GLU A 372 -19.40 1.80 -6.17
CA GLU A 372 -19.19 0.74 -7.17
C GLU A 372 -19.29 1.32 -8.58
N PHE A 373 -18.35 0.94 -9.43
CA PHE A 373 -18.28 1.29 -10.85
C PHE A 373 -18.31 0.00 -11.69
N ASN A 374 -18.98 0.03 -12.85
CA ASN A 374 -19.20 -1.16 -13.69
C ASN A 374 -18.92 -0.82 -15.15
N PHE A 375 -17.89 -1.46 -15.71
CA PHE A 375 -17.30 -1.18 -17.01
C PHE A 375 -17.54 -2.34 -17.97
N THR A 376 -17.83 -2.02 -19.23
CA THR A 376 -18.07 -2.98 -20.31
C THR A 376 -17.25 -2.61 -21.54
N GLY A 377 -17.02 -3.58 -22.44
CA GLY A 377 -16.25 -3.37 -23.67
C GLY A 377 -14.76 -3.68 -23.54
N PHE A 378 -14.38 -4.53 -22.57
CA PHE A 378 -13.07 -5.19 -22.58
C PHE A 378 -13.08 -6.41 -23.50
N ARG A 379 -11.91 -7.01 -23.73
CA ARG A 379 -11.81 -8.32 -24.37
C ARG A 379 -12.54 -9.37 -23.53
N LYS A 380 -13.25 -10.25 -24.22
CA LYS A 380 -13.85 -11.46 -23.66
C LYS A 380 -13.27 -12.70 -24.33
N ILE A 381 -13.37 -13.87 -23.71
CA ILE A 381 -12.96 -15.12 -24.33
C ILE A 381 -13.94 -15.45 -25.47
N ASP A 382 -13.37 -15.73 -26.64
CA ASP A 382 -14.10 -16.35 -27.73
C ASP A 382 -14.13 -17.86 -27.53
N PHE A 383 -15.32 -18.42 -27.32
CA PHE A 383 -15.51 -19.86 -27.13
C PHE A 383 -15.52 -20.65 -28.44
N ASP A 384 -15.56 -19.98 -29.59
CA ASP A 384 -15.30 -20.59 -30.90
C ASP A 384 -13.79 -20.66 -31.21
N ASN A 385 -12.94 -20.06 -30.36
CA ASN A 385 -11.48 -19.98 -30.48
C ASN A 385 -10.95 -19.40 -31.81
N LYS A 386 -11.63 -18.37 -32.35
CA LYS A 386 -11.27 -17.66 -33.60
C LYS A 386 -10.65 -16.29 -33.34
N GLU A 387 -11.08 -15.59 -32.28
CA GLU A 387 -10.60 -14.23 -31.95
C GLU A 387 -9.77 -14.12 -30.65
N ASN A 388 -9.42 -15.25 -30.03
CA ASN A 388 -8.53 -15.25 -28.86
C ASN A 388 -7.11 -14.79 -29.28
N PRO A 389 -6.43 -13.92 -28.50
CA PRO A 389 -5.10 -13.40 -28.80
C PRO A 389 -3.99 -14.40 -28.43
N PHE A 390 -4.30 -15.69 -28.38
CA PHE A 390 -3.37 -16.75 -28.02
C PHE A 390 -3.72 -18.06 -28.71
N ASP A 391 -2.73 -18.94 -28.80
CA ASP A 391 -2.86 -20.32 -29.25
C ASP A 391 -2.08 -21.26 -28.31
N ILE A 392 -2.45 -22.54 -28.28
CA ILE A 392 -1.80 -23.56 -27.43
C ILE A 392 -1.52 -24.80 -28.25
N THR A 393 -0.24 -25.16 -28.33
CA THR A 393 0.25 -26.21 -29.24
C THR A 393 1.16 -27.23 -28.56
N LEU A 394 1.23 -28.41 -29.17
CA LEU A 394 2.24 -29.44 -28.90
C LEU A 394 3.05 -29.62 -30.19
N LEU A 395 4.36 -29.40 -30.15
CA LEU A 395 5.18 -29.50 -31.37
C LEU A 395 5.44 -30.97 -31.76
N GLN A 396 5.58 -31.22 -33.07
CA GLN A 396 5.89 -32.56 -33.63
C GLN A 396 7.09 -33.26 -32.95
N LYS A 397 8.19 -32.53 -32.69
CA LYS A 397 9.39 -33.07 -32.04
C LYS A 397 9.11 -33.54 -30.60
N ASP A 398 8.20 -32.85 -29.92
CA ASP A 398 7.88 -33.09 -28.52
C ASP A 398 6.84 -34.20 -28.38
N LEU A 399 5.89 -34.31 -29.32
CA LEU A 399 5.10 -35.53 -29.51
C LEU A 399 6.01 -36.76 -29.74
N LYS A 400 6.99 -36.68 -30.66
CA LYS A 400 7.94 -37.79 -30.87
C LYS A 400 8.71 -38.14 -29.58
N THR A 401 9.04 -37.15 -28.76
CA THR A 401 9.69 -37.34 -27.46
C THR A 401 8.76 -37.95 -26.40
N ILE A 402 7.46 -37.63 -26.40
CA ILE A 402 6.45 -38.26 -25.55
C ILE A 402 6.28 -39.74 -25.95
N LEU A 403 6.14 -40.04 -27.24
CA LEU A 403 5.98 -41.41 -27.76
C LEU A 403 7.24 -42.28 -27.54
N ALA A 404 8.42 -41.66 -27.42
CA ALA A 404 9.67 -42.34 -27.06
C ALA A 404 9.77 -42.69 -25.55
N ASN A 405 8.94 -42.12 -24.67
CA ASN A 405 8.99 -42.38 -23.23
C ASN A 405 8.58 -43.83 -22.92
N THR A 406 9.43 -44.59 -22.24
CA THR A 406 9.21 -46.02 -21.91
C THR A 406 7.89 -46.25 -21.16
N ARG A 407 7.44 -45.31 -20.32
CA ARG A 407 6.14 -45.43 -19.63
C ARG A 407 4.97 -45.30 -20.59
N ILE A 408 5.07 -44.38 -21.54
CA ILE A 408 4.10 -44.17 -22.61
C ILE A 408 4.03 -45.41 -23.50
N LYS A 409 5.17 -45.89 -24.02
CA LYS A 409 5.24 -47.15 -24.78
C LYS A 409 4.65 -48.34 -24.04
N ASN A 410 4.93 -48.49 -22.75
CA ASN A 410 4.36 -49.57 -21.94
C ASN A 410 2.84 -49.42 -21.72
N SER A 411 2.32 -48.19 -21.59
CA SER A 411 0.87 -47.96 -21.49
C SER A 411 0.12 -48.32 -22.78
N LEU A 412 0.76 -48.17 -23.94
CA LEU A 412 0.21 -48.58 -25.23
C LEU A 412 0.25 -50.10 -25.41
N LYS A 413 1.36 -50.74 -25.03
CA LYS A 413 1.47 -52.21 -25.09
C LYS A 413 0.48 -52.93 -24.16
N LYS A 414 0.05 -52.28 -23.07
CA LYS A 414 -1.08 -52.76 -22.23
C LYS A 414 -2.42 -52.80 -22.96
N ILE A 415 -2.69 -51.87 -23.87
CA ILE A 415 -3.93 -51.85 -24.67
C ILE A 415 -3.80 -52.60 -26.01
N GLY A 416 -2.73 -53.40 -26.17
CA GLY A 416 -2.51 -54.23 -27.36
C GLY A 416 -1.77 -53.54 -28.51
N PHE A 417 -1.19 -52.35 -28.29
CA PHE A 417 -0.62 -51.50 -29.34
C PHE A 417 0.89 -51.30 -29.18
N ASP A 418 1.67 -51.58 -30.22
CA ASP A 418 3.13 -51.46 -30.27
C ASP A 418 3.58 -50.56 -31.43
N ILE A 419 3.77 -49.26 -31.12
CA ILE A 419 4.30 -48.22 -32.04
C ILE A 419 5.53 -48.68 -32.84
N ASP A 420 6.36 -49.58 -32.31
CA ASP A 420 7.57 -50.04 -32.99
C ASP A 420 7.31 -51.14 -34.05
N LYS A 421 6.04 -51.52 -34.29
CA LYS A 421 5.63 -52.63 -35.16
C LYS A 421 4.36 -52.39 -35.98
N ASP A 422 3.40 -51.63 -35.45
CA ASP A 422 2.06 -51.53 -36.05
C ASP A 422 2.03 -50.44 -37.13
N ASP A 423 1.76 -50.85 -38.39
CA ASP A 423 1.89 -49.98 -39.58
C ASP A 423 0.68 -49.05 -39.82
N ASP A 424 -0.53 -49.50 -39.45
CA ASP A 424 -1.81 -48.79 -39.51
C ASP A 424 -2.65 -49.17 -38.26
N LEU A 425 -3.41 -48.22 -37.72
CA LEU A 425 -4.26 -48.38 -36.54
C LEU A 425 -5.44 -47.40 -36.64
N GLU A 426 -6.69 -47.90 -36.57
CA GLU A 426 -7.88 -47.04 -36.45
C GLU A 426 -7.88 -46.24 -35.13
N GLU A 427 -8.89 -45.41 -34.90
CA GLU A 427 -8.90 -44.45 -33.79
C GLU A 427 -9.10 -45.13 -32.41
N PHE A 428 -8.09 -45.05 -31.53
CA PHE A 428 -8.16 -45.61 -30.17
C PHE A 428 -8.17 -44.52 -29.09
N GLY A 429 -9.12 -44.61 -28.16
CA GLY A 429 -9.12 -43.82 -26.92
C GLY A 429 -8.00 -44.26 -25.97
N VAL A 430 -7.20 -43.31 -25.50
CA VAL A 430 -6.03 -43.57 -24.66
C VAL A 430 -6.43 -43.58 -23.17
N PRO A 431 -6.33 -44.71 -22.44
CA PRO A 431 -6.71 -44.76 -21.03
C PRO A 431 -5.71 -43.99 -20.17
N SER A 432 -6.20 -42.98 -19.45
CA SER A 432 -5.42 -42.10 -18.57
C SER A 432 -5.07 -42.76 -17.22
N GLU A 433 -4.38 -43.91 -17.25
CA GLU A 433 -3.85 -44.53 -16.01
C GLU A 433 -3.04 -43.51 -15.21
N ASN A 434 -3.51 -43.18 -13.99
CA ASN A 434 -2.87 -42.24 -13.06
C ASN A 434 -2.51 -40.86 -13.67
N ASN A 435 -3.27 -40.41 -14.69
CA ASN A 435 -2.97 -39.22 -15.49
C ASN A 435 -1.56 -39.24 -16.13
N LEU A 436 -1.03 -40.40 -16.51
CA LEU A 436 0.29 -40.54 -17.15
C LEU A 436 0.40 -39.67 -18.42
N TRP A 437 -0.55 -39.84 -19.35
CA TRP A 437 -0.53 -39.15 -20.64
C TRP A 437 -0.68 -37.63 -20.47
N GLY A 438 -1.69 -37.17 -19.72
CA GLY A 438 -1.82 -35.77 -19.36
C GLY A 438 -0.57 -35.21 -18.67
N SER A 439 0.07 -35.99 -17.78
CA SER A 439 1.33 -35.58 -17.11
C SER A 439 2.49 -35.41 -18.09
N GLU A 440 2.61 -36.24 -19.13
CA GLU A 440 3.68 -36.08 -20.12
C GLU A 440 3.37 -34.95 -21.10
N ILE A 441 2.16 -34.90 -21.68
CA ILE A 441 1.73 -33.84 -22.62
C ILE A 441 1.88 -32.45 -22.01
N TYR A 442 1.37 -32.25 -20.78
CA TYR A 442 1.35 -30.96 -20.08
C TYR A 442 2.73 -30.29 -19.94
N LYS A 443 3.82 -31.08 -19.83
CA LYS A 443 5.20 -30.57 -19.74
C LYS A 443 5.69 -29.89 -21.02
N TYR A 444 5.10 -30.23 -22.16
CA TYR A 444 5.53 -29.80 -23.49
C TYR A 444 4.56 -28.81 -24.15
N LEU A 445 3.40 -28.54 -23.56
CA LEU A 445 2.45 -27.55 -24.07
C LEU A 445 3.06 -26.14 -24.07
N ILE A 446 3.06 -25.54 -25.25
CA ILE A 446 3.51 -24.17 -25.51
C ILE A 446 2.28 -23.27 -25.64
N PHE A 447 2.37 -22.07 -25.07
CA PHE A 447 1.37 -21.00 -25.18
C PHE A 447 1.99 -19.86 -25.99
N THR A 448 1.42 -19.52 -27.13
CA THR A 448 1.87 -18.43 -28.01
C THR A 448 0.86 -17.29 -28.01
N LEU A 449 1.32 -16.05 -28.19
CA LEU A 449 0.46 -14.87 -28.31
C LEU A 449 0.32 -14.44 -29.77
N THR A 450 -0.89 -13.98 -30.15
CA THR A 450 -1.32 -13.78 -31.54
C THR A 450 -2.22 -12.54 -31.71
N ASP A 451 -2.07 -11.52 -30.86
CA ASP A 451 -2.94 -10.32 -30.85
C ASP A 451 -2.77 -9.40 -32.09
N THR A 452 -3.40 -9.80 -33.18
CA THR A 452 -3.48 -9.08 -34.45
C THR A 452 -4.63 -8.06 -34.51
N LYS A 453 -5.47 -7.98 -33.46
CA LYS A 453 -6.74 -7.22 -33.47
C LYS A 453 -6.71 -5.97 -32.60
N ASN A 454 -6.07 -6.02 -31.42
CA ASN A 454 -6.00 -4.89 -30.50
C ASN A 454 -4.56 -4.40 -30.25
N HIS A 455 -3.55 -5.19 -30.63
CA HIS A 455 -2.13 -4.87 -30.42
C HIS A 455 -1.85 -4.44 -28.96
N ILE A 456 -2.32 -5.24 -28.00
CA ILE A 456 -2.00 -5.08 -26.57
C ILE A 456 -0.95 -6.10 -26.13
N TYR A 457 -1.10 -7.35 -26.56
CA TYR A 457 -0.17 -8.43 -26.21
C TYR A 457 0.90 -8.62 -27.29
N ASN A 458 2.16 -8.85 -26.88
CA ASN A 458 3.27 -9.05 -27.81
C ASN A 458 3.11 -10.37 -28.59
N ALA A 459 2.67 -10.28 -29.83
CA ALA A 459 2.40 -11.42 -30.71
C ALA A 459 3.65 -12.19 -31.23
N LYS A 460 4.82 -11.94 -30.64
CA LYS A 460 6.04 -12.75 -30.85
C LYS A 460 6.36 -13.63 -29.63
N GLN A 461 5.69 -13.40 -28.50
CA GLN A 461 6.07 -14.00 -27.24
C GLN A 461 5.59 -15.46 -27.12
N THR A 462 6.52 -16.32 -26.70
CA THR A 462 6.30 -17.76 -26.50
C THR A 462 6.52 -18.10 -25.03
N LEU A 463 5.51 -18.74 -24.43
CA LEU A 463 5.46 -19.14 -23.03
C LEU A 463 5.21 -20.65 -22.93
N LYS A 464 5.40 -21.24 -21.75
CA LYS A 464 5.01 -22.63 -21.47
C LYS A 464 3.80 -22.69 -20.53
N ILE A 465 3.08 -23.80 -20.50
CA ILE A 465 2.06 -24.00 -19.47
C ILE A 465 2.72 -24.46 -18.17
N ASP A 466 3.40 -25.62 -18.15
CA ASP A 466 3.98 -26.16 -16.92
C ASP A 466 5.14 -25.31 -16.35
N PRO A 467 4.99 -24.64 -15.20
CA PRO A 467 6.07 -23.89 -14.54
C PRO A 467 7.20 -24.78 -14.02
N ASN A 468 6.93 -26.07 -13.79
CA ASN A 468 7.91 -27.03 -13.28
C ASN A 468 8.66 -27.74 -14.43
N SER A 469 8.26 -27.55 -15.69
CA SER A 469 8.89 -28.18 -16.85
C SER A 469 10.23 -27.55 -17.18
N ASN A 470 11.26 -28.40 -17.32
CA ASN A 470 12.59 -28.02 -17.78
C ASN A 470 12.77 -28.16 -19.31
N LYS A 471 11.69 -28.36 -20.07
CA LYS A 471 11.76 -28.60 -21.53
C LYS A 471 12.03 -27.34 -22.34
N TYR A 472 11.62 -26.18 -21.83
CA TYR A 472 11.92 -24.89 -22.43
C TYR A 472 12.27 -23.87 -21.34
N GLU A 473 13.18 -22.95 -21.66
CA GLU A 473 13.57 -21.83 -20.80
C GLU A 473 12.53 -20.70 -20.75
N TYR A 474 11.46 -20.81 -21.56
CA TYR A 474 10.32 -19.89 -21.53
C TYR A 474 9.71 -19.76 -20.13
N LYS A 475 9.23 -18.55 -19.80
CA LYS A 475 8.39 -18.31 -18.62
C LYS A 475 7.08 -19.09 -18.74
N SER A 476 6.54 -19.56 -17.61
CA SER A 476 5.19 -20.12 -17.56
C SER A 476 4.11 -19.05 -17.33
N ILE A 477 2.95 -19.20 -17.98
CA ILE A 477 1.76 -18.37 -17.72
C ILE A 477 1.20 -18.49 -16.30
N LEU A 478 1.54 -19.58 -15.57
CA LEU A 478 0.96 -19.91 -14.26
C LEU A 478 1.69 -19.18 -13.10
N GLY A 479 1.67 -17.85 -13.15
CA GLY A 479 2.33 -16.96 -12.18
C GLY A 479 1.63 -16.80 -10.82
N LEU A 480 0.52 -17.49 -10.59
CA LEU A 480 -0.14 -17.57 -9.29
C LEU A 480 0.02 -18.97 -8.66
N LYS A 481 -0.23 -19.05 -7.35
CA LYS A 481 -0.36 -20.32 -6.64
C LYS A 481 -1.56 -21.13 -7.18
N SER A 482 -1.73 -22.36 -6.70
CA SER A 482 -2.81 -23.26 -7.14
C SER A 482 -2.81 -23.59 -8.65
N ASN A 483 -1.68 -23.38 -9.35
CA ASN A 483 -1.55 -23.51 -10.81
C ASN A 483 -2.51 -22.60 -11.61
N MET A 484 -2.75 -21.39 -11.10
CA MET A 484 -3.53 -20.37 -11.80
C MET A 484 -2.63 -19.42 -12.59
N SER A 485 -3.11 -18.95 -13.74
CA SER A 485 -2.50 -17.86 -14.50
C SER A 485 -2.93 -16.50 -13.98
N LEU A 486 -2.07 -15.49 -14.16
CA LEU A 486 -2.46 -14.09 -14.11
C LEU A 486 -2.60 -13.50 -15.52
N TYR A 487 -1.95 -14.12 -16.51
CA TYR A 487 -1.69 -13.56 -17.83
C TYR A 487 -1.88 -14.62 -18.93
N PRO A 488 -2.49 -14.28 -20.09
CA PRO A 488 -3.12 -13.00 -20.41
C PRO A 488 -4.48 -12.76 -19.71
N PHE A 489 -5.05 -13.81 -19.10
CA PHE A 489 -6.22 -13.78 -18.22
C PHE A 489 -6.07 -14.81 -17.08
N ASN A 490 -7.06 -14.86 -16.18
CA ASN A 490 -7.06 -15.73 -15.00
C ASN A 490 -7.80 -17.04 -15.29
N THR A 491 -7.05 -18.14 -15.33
CA THR A 491 -7.57 -19.50 -15.49
C THR A 491 -6.72 -20.48 -14.69
N MET A 492 -7.21 -21.71 -14.47
CA MET A 492 -6.46 -22.79 -13.86
C MET A 492 -6.28 -23.91 -14.88
N ILE A 493 -5.04 -24.15 -15.31
CA ILE A 493 -4.71 -25.23 -16.25
C ILE A 493 -3.82 -26.23 -15.54
N THR A 494 -4.20 -27.51 -15.56
CA THR A 494 -3.39 -28.62 -15.03
C THR A 494 -3.36 -29.77 -16.02
N LYS A 495 -2.67 -30.86 -15.68
CA LYS A 495 -2.71 -32.09 -16.48
C LYS A 495 -4.10 -32.75 -16.55
N GLU A 496 -5.00 -32.41 -15.62
CA GLU A 496 -6.42 -32.80 -15.59
C GLU A 496 -7.29 -31.99 -16.58
N SER A 497 -6.77 -30.86 -17.11
CA SER A 497 -7.40 -30.13 -18.21
C SER A 497 -7.37 -30.90 -19.53
N ILE A 498 -6.46 -31.85 -19.69
CA ILE A 498 -6.28 -32.66 -20.90
C ILE A 498 -7.24 -33.84 -20.86
N LYS A 499 -8.18 -33.89 -21.81
CA LYS A 499 -9.26 -34.87 -21.90
C LYS A 499 -9.40 -35.41 -23.32
N ASN A 500 -10.26 -36.41 -23.50
CA ASN A 500 -10.66 -36.95 -24.81
C ASN A 500 -9.46 -37.31 -25.71
N MET A 501 -8.43 -37.95 -25.12
CA MET A 501 -7.20 -38.30 -25.81
C MET A 501 -7.41 -39.49 -26.76
N LEU A 502 -7.13 -39.27 -28.04
CA LEU A 502 -7.30 -40.22 -29.14
C LEU A 502 -5.96 -40.39 -29.86
N ILE A 503 -5.61 -41.64 -30.19
CA ILE A 503 -4.40 -41.97 -30.94
C ILE A 503 -4.73 -42.81 -32.17
N THR A 504 -4.05 -42.50 -33.27
CA THR A 504 -4.24 -43.15 -34.58
C THR A 504 -2.88 -43.38 -35.21
N ILE A 505 -2.66 -44.50 -35.91
CA ILE A 505 -1.55 -44.65 -36.86
C ILE A 505 -2.10 -44.73 -38.27
N LYS A 506 -1.46 -44.02 -39.19
CA LYS A 506 -1.63 -44.30 -40.61
C LYS A 506 -0.29 -44.22 -41.33
N ASN A 507 0.10 -45.25 -42.09
CA ASN A 507 1.39 -45.33 -42.81
C ASN A 507 2.61 -44.94 -41.93
N LYS A 508 2.73 -45.48 -40.71
CA LYS A 508 3.78 -45.10 -39.71
C LYS A 508 3.78 -43.64 -39.24
N GLN A 509 2.73 -42.88 -39.49
CA GLN A 509 2.49 -41.58 -38.88
C GLN A 509 1.55 -41.75 -37.69
N VAL A 510 2.04 -41.51 -36.47
CA VAL A 510 1.20 -41.39 -35.27
C VAL A 510 0.55 -40.02 -35.28
N THR A 511 -0.76 -39.95 -35.07
CA THR A 511 -1.48 -38.73 -34.73
C THR A 511 -2.04 -38.85 -33.32
N LEU A 512 -1.86 -37.79 -32.53
CA LEU A 512 -2.46 -37.62 -31.21
C LEU A 512 -3.42 -36.43 -31.28
N GLU A 513 -4.67 -36.67 -30.92
CA GLU A 513 -5.71 -35.66 -30.75
C GLU A 513 -6.15 -35.62 -29.28
N PHE A 514 -6.40 -34.42 -28.74
CA PHE A 514 -6.94 -34.25 -27.39
C PHE A 514 -7.64 -32.89 -27.22
N ASP A 515 -8.55 -32.82 -26.26
CA ASP A 515 -9.23 -31.58 -25.87
C ASP A 515 -8.56 -30.99 -24.61
N LEU A 516 -8.13 -29.73 -24.70
CA LEU A 516 -7.64 -28.95 -23.56
C LEU A 516 -8.75 -28.05 -23.00
N HIS A 517 -9.21 -28.38 -21.80
CA HIS A 517 -10.24 -27.64 -21.07
C HIS A 517 -9.64 -26.51 -20.22
N ILE A 518 -9.94 -25.27 -20.60
CA ILE A 518 -9.45 -24.04 -19.97
C ILE A 518 -10.63 -23.33 -19.31
N PRO A 519 -10.80 -23.38 -17.98
CA PRO A 519 -11.95 -22.78 -17.31
C PRO A 519 -11.85 -21.26 -17.34
N VAL A 520 -12.87 -20.60 -17.90
CA VAL A 520 -13.00 -19.13 -17.96
C VAL A 520 -13.89 -18.68 -16.81
N TYR A 521 -13.45 -17.66 -16.06
CA TYR A 521 -14.08 -17.29 -14.79
C TYR A 521 -14.86 -15.97 -14.82
N ALA A 522 -15.88 -15.91 -13.98
CA ALA A 522 -16.55 -14.68 -13.56
C ALA A 522 -16.67 -14.67 -12.03
N THR A 523 -16.49 -13.49 -11.42
CA THR A 523 -16.41 -13.29 -9.97
C THR A 523 -17.40 -12.24 -9.45
N SER A 524 -17.73 -12.33 -8.16
CA SER A 524 -18.36 -11.24 -7.41
C SER A 524 -17.31 -10.28 -6.86
N PHE A 525 -17.73 -9.11 -6.36
CA PHE A 525 -16.82 -8.19 -5.67
C PHE A 525 -16.12 -8.89 -4.50
N SER A 526 -14.79 -8.87 -4.53
CA SER A 526 -13.90 -9.37 -3.48
C SER A 526 -12.49 -8.79 -3.70
N ASP A 527 -11.53 -9.14 -2.84
CA ASP A 527 -10.12 -8.81 -3.07
C ASP A 527 -9.38 -9.84 -3.97
N LEU A 528 -10.10 -10.80 -4.56
CA LEU A 528 -9.57 -11.83 -5.47
C LEU A 528 -8.49 -12.76 -4.90
N ILE A 529 -8.23 -12.74 -3.57
CA ILE A 529 -7.29 -13.67 -2.91
C ILE A 529 -7.91 -15.06 -2.74
N THR A 530 -9.23 -15.15 -2.64
CA THR A 530 -9.95 -16.44 -2.49
C THR A 530 -10.51 -16.93 -3.82
N HIS A 531 -10.33 -18.22 -4.10
CA HIS A 531 -10.73 -18.84 -5.37
C HIS A 531 -12.21 -19.28 -5.33
N ILE A 532 -13.14 -18.37 -5.59
CA ILE A 532 -14.56 -18.68 -5.82
C ILE A 532 -14.85 -18.43 -7.30
N THR A 533 -15.14 -19.51 -8.04
CA THR A 533 -15.21 -19.49 -9.50
C THR A 533 -16.50 -20.09 -10.03
N ASN A 534 -17.41 -19.24 -10.50
CA ASN A 534 -18.38 -19.63 -11.52
C ASN A 534 -17.70 -19.48 -12.89
N GLY A 535 -17.98 -20.37 -13.84
CA GLY A 535 -17.27 -20.35 -15.11
C GLY A 535 -17.81 -21.29 -16.17
N LYS A 536 -17.20 -21.21 -17.35
CA LYS A 536 -17.44 -22.06 -18.52
C LYS A 536 -16.08 -22.47 -19.10
N ASP A 537 -15.92 -23.72 -19.50
CA ASP A 537 -14.71 -24.17 -20.20
C ASP A 537 -14.66 -23.57 -21.61
N LEU A 538 -13.54 -22.95 -21.96
CA LEU A 538 -13.03 -22.89 -23.32
C LEU A 538 -12.41 -24.27 -23.62
N VAL A 539 -12.73 -24.86 -24.76
CA VAL A 539 -12.17 -26.15 -25.18
C VAL A 539 -11.33 -25.92 -26.43
N ILE A 540 -10.03 -26.16 -26.33
CA ILE A 540 -9.11 -26.11 -27.46
C ILE A 540 -8.76 -27.54 -27.86
N LYS A 541 -9.23 -27.95 -29.05
CA LYS A 541 -8.85 -29.22 -29.66
C LYS A 541 -7.45 -29.10 -30.26
N ILE A 542 -6.53 -29.93 -29.81
CA ILE A 542 -5.14 -29.96 -30.28
C ILE A 542 -4.90 -31.28 -31.01
N VAL A 543 -4.48 -31.19 -32.27
CA VAL A 543 -4.12 -32.34 -33.12
C VAL A 543 -2.68 -32.18 -33.55
N GLN A 544 -1.83 -33.18 -33.27
CA GLN A 544 -0.45 -33.19 -33.73
C GLN A 544 -0.08 -34.59 -34.25
N SER A 545 0.58 -34.63 -35.40
CA SER A 545 1.10 -35.86 -36.01
C SER A 545 2.62 -35.91 -35.99
N THR A 546 3.22 -37.10 -35.95
CA THR A 546 4.65 -37.32 -36.17
C THR A 546 4.91 -38.67 -36.82
N SER A 547 5.94 -38.76 -37.65
CA SER A 547 6.50 -40.05 -38.09
C SER A 547 7.26 -40.72 -36.95
N ILE A 548 7.18 -42.04 -36.89
CA ILE A 548 7.91 -42.93 -35.97
C ILE A 548 9.38 -43.01 -36.37
#